data_AF-A0A1H7XGP2-F1
#
_entry.id   AF-A0A1H7XGP2-F1
#
_cell.length_a   1.000
_cell.length_b   1.000
_cell.length_c   1.000
_cell.angle_alpha   90.00
_cell.angle_beta   90.00
_cell.angle_gamma   90.00
#
_symmetry.space_group_name_H-M   'P 1'
#
loop_
_entity.id
_entity.type
_entity.pdbx_description
1 polymer ?
#
loop_
_entity_poly.entity_id
_entity_poly.type
_entity_poly.pdbx_seq_one_letter_code
_entity_poly.pdbx_strand_id
1 'polypeptide(L)'
;MGTDHGIDSGELGGLILSVVTDIKMEKERLDKLIEAAADQDKITLKVLYNAVVTNLTAYNAQKTSAKLKDWRQAESALLKSISELESKYFPKDRPLTNLLAVADWLKHHGWKVSKSKLYADAKTGKIAPSSDGTYPIKSIEKYAGQYLRQKGALGRHDEALSSIAEEKADAEKRKAIADASLKEILLDEKRRNLVDRGYFDRELSRRAAIFRSDLEGMVRSKASDIAALVHGDSGRISELIDYMLNELEVVLARYSDDKPIEVPETRLVEDDLQDDEKEYDEEQEGKSWLNL
;
A
#
# COMPACT_ATOMS: atom_id res chain seq x y z
N MET A 1 -39.05 -31.09 35.99
CA MET A 1 -38.54 -29.92 35.25
C MET A 1 -37.13 -30.26 34.79
N GLY A 2 -36.98 -30.78 33.58
CA GLY A 2 -35.68 -31.03 32.97
C GLY A 2 -35.35 -29.87 32.05
N THR A 3 -34.34 -29.08 32.39
CA THR A 3 -33.83 -28.02 31.53
C THR A 3 -32.90 -28.63 30.50
N ASP A 4 -33.40 -28.76 29.28
CA ASP A 4 -32.64 -29.05 28.07
C ASP A 4 -31.73 -27.85 27.79
N HIS A 5 -30.43 -28.00 28.03
CA HIS A 5 -29.42 -27.03 27.63
C HIS A 5 -29.02 -27.34 26.19
N GLY A 6 -29.76 -26.74 25.25
CA GLY A 6 -29.39 -26.72 23.85
C GLY A 6 -28.02 -26.05 23.69
N ILE A 7 -27.01 -26.85 23.36
CA ILE A 7 -25.67 -26.36 23.00
C ILE A 7 -25.83 -25.49 21.75
N ASP A 8 -25.41 -24.23 21.87
CA ASP A 8 -25.47 -23.23 20.80
C ASP A 8 -24.71 -23.72 19.56
N SER A 9 -25.33 -23.56 18.39
CA SER A 9 -24.76 -23.94 17.09
C SER A 9 -23.46 -23.19 16.79
N GLY A 10 -23.24 -22.01 17.40
CA GLY A 10 -21.99 -21.26 17.35
C GLY A 10 -20.82 -21.93 18.11
N GLU A 11 -21.07 -22.50 19.29
CA GLU A 11 -20.05 -23.21 20.07
C GLU A 11 -19.62 -24.52 19.40
N LEU A 12 -20.59 -25.22 18.79
CA LEU A 12 -20.32 -26.43 18.01
C LEU A 12 -19.47 -26.14 16.77
N GLY A 13 -19.67 -24.98 16.11
CA GLY A 13 -18.86 -24.55 14.97
C GLY A 13 -17.38 -24.30 15.32
N GLY A 14 -17.12 -23.65 16.45
CA GLY A 14 -15.75 -23.42 16.95
C GLY A 14 -15.04 -24.70 17.43
N LEU A 15 -15.79 -25.61 18.06
CA LEU A 15 -15.29 -26.93 18.45
C LEU A 15 -14.95 -27.81 17.24
N ILE A 16 -15.78 -27.77 16.18
CA ILE A 16 -15.50 -28.54 14.97
C ILE A 16 -14.26 -27.99 14.24
N LEU A 17 -14.10 -26.67 14.16
CA LEU A 17 -12.93 -26.07 13.49
C LEU A 17 -11.62 -26.37 14.24
N SER A 18 -11.62 -26.29 15.57
CA SER A 18 -10.46 -26.65 16.41
C SER A 18 -10.12 -28.14 16.34
N VAL A 19 -11.12 -29.01 16.40
CA VAL A 19 -10.94 -30.47 16.24
C VAL A 19 -10.41 -30.82 14.86
N VAL A 20 -10.89 -30.17 13.80
CA VAL A 20 -10.39 -30.41 12.42
C VAL A 20 -8.93 -29.96 12.28
N THR A 21 -8.53 -28.86 12.93
CA THR A 21 -7.12 -28.44 12.94
C THR A 21 -6.23 -29.38 13.76
N ASP A 22 -6.72 -29.89 14.89
CA ASP A 22 -5.97 -30.84 15.74
C ASP A 22 -5.79 -32.19 15.04
N ILE A 23 -6.84 -32.71 14.40
CA ILE A 23 -6.78 -33.94 13.59
C ILE A 23 -5.79 -33.79 12.42
N LYS A 24 -5.74 -32.59 11.79
CA LYS A 24 -4.78 -32.32 10.72
C LYS A 24 -3.33 -32.35 11.21
N MET A 25 -3.06 -31.74 12.36
CA MET A 25 -1.73 -31.75 13.01
C MET A 25 -1.32 -33.16 13.46
N GLU A 26 -2.27 -33.95 13.96
CA GLU A 26 -2.03 -35.34 14.37
C GLU A 26 -1.73 -36.25 13.18
N LYS A 27 -2.38 -36.02 12.04
CA LYS A 27 -2.13 -36.77 10.80
C LYS A 27 -0.69 -36.58 10.29
N GLU A 28 -0.16 -35.36 10.31
CA GLU A 28 1.23 -35.10 9.88
C GLU A 28 2.26 -35.79 10.78
N ARG A 29 2.00 -35.87 12.09
CA ARG A 29 2.86 -36.61 13.03
C ARG A 29 2.78 -38.11 12.82
N LEU A 30 1.58 -38.62 12.58
CA LEU A 30 1.31 -40.01 12.28
C LEU A 30 2.01 -40.48 10.99
N ASP A 31 1.94 -39.67 9.93
CA ASP A 31 2.57 -40.01 8.64
C ASP A 31 4.10 -40.15 8.78
N LYS A 32 4.75 -39.21 9.48
CA LYS A 32 6.19 -39.29 9.78
C LYS A 32 6.58 -40.52 10.61
N LEU A 33 5.75 -40.90 11.57
CA LEU A 33 5.94 -42.11 12.37
C LEU A 33 5.78 -43.38 11.54
N ILE A 34 4.77 -43.44 10.67
CA ILE A 34 4.51 -44.61 9.81
C ILE A 34 5.66 -44.84 8.83
N GLU A 35 6.35 -43.79 8.38
CA GLU A 35 7.54 -43.94 7.55
C GLU A 35 8.70 -44.59 8.32
N ALA A 36 8.94 -44.19 9.57
CA ALA A 36 10.09 -44.59 10.37
C ALA A 36 9.90 -45.85 11.25
N ALA A 37 8.66 -46.20 11.58
CA ALA A 37 8.36 -47.29 12.53
C ALA A 37 8.59 -48.70 11.95
N ALA A 38 8.73 -49.71 12.80
CA ALA A 38 8.69 -51.11 12.38
C ALA A 38 7.25 -51.54 12.02
N ASP A 39 7.11 -52.59 11.21
CA ASP A 39 5.82 -53.01 10.64
C ASP A 39 4.71 -53.25 11.69
N GLN A 40 5.07 -53.83 12.84
CA GLN A 40 4.12 -54.05 13.94
C GLN A 40 3.56 -52.74 14.50
N ASP A 41 4.42 -51.73 14.70
CA ASP A 41 4.04 -50.43 15.24
C ASP A 41 3.23 -49.61 14.21
N LYS A 42 3.52 -49.77 12.91
CA LYS A 42 2.70 -49.21 11.81
C LYS A 42 1.28 -49.77 11.82
N ILE A 43 1.14 -51.09 12.04
CA ILE A 43 -0.17 -51.76 12.10
C ILE A 43 -0.96 -51.21 13.28
N THR A 44 -0.36 -51.11 14.47
CA THR A 44 -1.02 -50.57 15.66
C THR A 44 -1.51 -49.14 15.45
N LEU A 45 -0.68 -48.28 14.87
CA LEU A 45 -1.03 -46.90 14.55
C LEU A 45 -2.19 -46.79 13.54
N LYS A 46 -2.19 -47.61 12.48
CA LYS A 46 -3.28 -47.64 11.50
C LYS A 46 -4.60 -48.12 12.11
N VAL A 47 -4.56 -49.14 12.98
CA VAL A 47 -5.75 -49.65 13.66
C VAL A 47 -6.37 -48.59 14.57
N LEU A 48 -5.54 -47.90 15.36
CA LEU A 48 -6.01 -46.84 16.25
C LEU A 48 -6.55 -45.64 15.48
N TYR A 49 -5.89 -45.24 14.39
CA TYR A 49 -6.38 -44.17 13.52
C TYR A 49 -7.74 -44.52 12.88
N ASN A 50 -7.88 -45.75 12.37
CA ASN A 50 -9.16 -46.21 11.82
C ASN A 50 -10.26 -46.22 12.89
N ALA A 51 -9.96 -46.62 14.13
CA ALA A 51 -10.90 -46.57 15.24
C ALA A 51 -11.38 -45.14 15.55
N VAL A 52 -10.48 -44.15 15.51
CA VAL A 52 -10.84 -42.73 15.65
C VAL A 52 -11.78 -42.28 14.54
N VAL A 53 -11.45 -42.59 13.27
CA VAL A 53 -12.28 -42.23 12.11
C VAL A 53 -13.66 -42.88 12.18
N THR A 54 -13.74 -44.16 12.53
CA THR A 54 -15.02 -44.88 12.69
C THR A 54 -15.87 -44.28 13.81
N ASN A 55 -15.29 -44.00 14.97
CA ASN A 55 -16.02 -43.42 16.11
C ASN A 55 -16.46 -41.98 15.84
N LEU A 56 -15.64 -41.19 15.14
CA LEU A 56 -16.01 -39.84 14.70
C LEU A 56 -17.18 -39.88 13.70
N THR A 57 -17.15 -40.81 12.74
CA THR A 57 -18.24 -41.00 11.77
C THR A 57 -19.54 -41.40 12.49
N ALA A 58 -19.45 -42.30 13.49
CA ALA A 58 -20.59 -42.71 14.30
C ALA A 58 -21.16 -41.57 15.15
N TYR A 59 -20.29 -40.71 15.71
CA TYR A 59 -20.71 -39.51 16.44
C TYR A 59 -21.38 -38.48 15.52
N ASN A 60 -20.85 -38.27 14.32
CA ASN A 60 -21.44 -37.36 13.33
C ASN A 60 -22.81 -37.84 12.85
N ALA A 61 -22.99 -39.16 12.70
CA ALA A 61 -24.29 -39.75 12.38
C ALA A 61 -25.30 -39.64 13.53
N GLN A 62 -24.83 -39.79 14.78
CA GLN A 62 -25.67 -39.75 15.98
C GLN A 62 -24.95 -39.01 17.11
N LYS A 63 -25.27 -37.72 17.27
CA LYS A 63 -24.65 -36.80 18.24
C LYS A 63 -25.08 -37.08 19.67
N THR A 64 -24.68 -38.24 20.19
CA THR A 64 -25.00 -38.70 21.54
C THR A 64 -23.76 -38.63 22.44
N SER A 65 -23.97 -38.44 23.74
CA SER A 65 -22.90 -38.38 24.74
C SER A 65 -22.06 -39.68 24.80
N ALA A 66 -22.70 -40.84 24.60
CA ALA A 66 -21.99 -42.12 24.53
C ALA A 66 -20.99 -42.17 23.36
N LYS A 67 -21.40 -41.72 22.16
CA LYS A 67 -20.54 -41.71 20.97
C LYS A 67 -19.42 -40.68 21.05
N LEU A 68 -19.67 -39.54 21.70
CA LEU A 68 -18.63 -38.57 22.02
C LEU A 68 -17.54 -39.19 22.91
N LYS A 69 -17.95 -39.96 23.93
CA LYS A 69 -17.03 -40.66 24.83
C LYS A 69 -16.21 -41.72 24.09
N ASP A 70 -16.83 -42.53 23.25
CA ASP A 70 -16.16 -43.56 22.44
C ASP A 70 -15.10 -42.96 21.50
N TRP A 71 -15.41 -41.82 20.87
CA TRP A 71 -14.47 -41.09 20.03
C TRP A 71 -13.28 -40.53 20.84
N ARG A 72 -13.54 -39.85 21.96
CA ARG A 72 -12.48 -39.31 22.84
C ARG A 72 -11.55 -40.39 23.40
N GLN A 73 -12.08 -41.57 23.71
CA GLN A 73 -11.27 -42.70 24.16
C GLN A 73 -10.33 -43.23 23.07
N ALA A 74 -10.81 -43.34 21.83
CA ALA A 74 -9.99 -43.73 20.69
C ALA A 74 -8.89 -42.69 20.38
N GLU A 75 -9.25 -41.40 20.44
CA GLU A 75 -8.32 -40.27 20.24
C GLU A 75 -7.20 -40.28 21.28
N SER A 76 -7.56 -40.41 22.57
CA SER A 76 -6.59 -40.51 23.66
C SER A 76 -5.64 -41.70 23.51
N ALA A 77 -6.15 -42.86 23.08
CA ALA A 77 -5.34 -44.05 22.85
C ALA A 77 -4.36 -43.89 21.68
N LEU A 78 -4.79 -43.25 20.59
CA LEU A 78 -3.93 -42.93 19.45
C LEU A 78 -2.83 -41.96 19.86
N LEU A 79 -3.18 -40.86 20.54
CA LEU A 79 -2.23 -39.83 20.98
C LEU A 79 -1.15 -40.39 21.92
N LYS A 80 -1.56 -41.24 22.85
CA LYS A 80 -0.63 -41.93 23.76
C LYS A 80 0.36 -42.80 22.97
N SER A 81 -0.14 -43.57 22.01
CA SER A 81 0.69 -44.45 21.18
C SER A 81 1.63 -43.66 20.27
N ILE A 82 1.17 -42.54 19.70
CA ILE A 82 2.01 -41.59 18.94
C ILE A 82 3.15 -41.08 19.82
N SER A 83 2.86 -40.64 21.04
CA SER A 83 3.90 -40.12 21.97
C SER A 83 4.92 -41.18 22.38
N GLU A 84 4.48 -42.42 22.61
CA GLU A 84 5.35 -43.54 22.98
C GLU A 84 6.26 -43.95 21.81
N LEU A 85 5.69 -44.05 20.60
CA LEU A 85 6.43 -44.42 19.40
C LEU A 85 7.34 -43.30 18.89
N GLU A 86 6.95 -42.03 19.05
CA GLU A 86 7.85 -40.89 18.80
C GLU A 86 9.10 -40.98 19.66
N SER A 87 8.94 -41.30 20.95
CA SER A 87 10.07 -41.45 21.86
C SER A 87 10.98 -42.64 21.48
N LYS A 88 10.41 -43.69 20.86
CA LYS A 88 11.10 -44.91 20.45
C LYS A 88 11.87 -44.77 19.14
N TYR A 89 11.26 -44.19 18.10
CA TYR A 89 11.83 -44.08 16.76
C TYR A 89 12.54 -42.76 16.49
N PHE A 90 12.15 -41.72 17.24
CA PHE A 90 12.82 -40.43 17.23
C PHE A 90 13.32 -40.14 18.65
N PRO A 91 14.25 -40.96 19.19
CA PRO A 91 14.85 -40.67 20.48
C PRO A 91 15.51 -39.29 20.36
N LYS A 92 15.04 -38.35 21.19
CA LYS A 92 15.64 -37.02 21.27
C LYS A 92 17.15 -37.18 21.44
N ASP A 93 17.91 -36.57 20.54
CA ASP A 93 19.33 -36.23 20.70
C ASP A 93 20.35 -37.34 20.41
N ARG A 94 20.67 -37.56 19.13
CA ARG A 94 22.06 -37.90 18.80
C ARG A 94 22.90 -36.63 18.97
N PRO A 95 23.93 -36.64 19.83
CA PRO A 95 24.78 -35.46 20.02
C PRO A 95 25.56 -35.16 18.74
N LEU A 96 25.63 -33.89 18.37
CA LEU A 96 26.26 -33.44 17.13
C LEU A 96 27.79 -33.48 17.28
N THR A 97 28.48 -34.00 16.27
CA THR A 97 29.92 -34.34 16.39
C THR A 97 30.85 -33.14 16.23
N ASN A 98 30.43 -32.07 15.56
CA ASN A 98 31.26 -30.90 15.32
C ASN A 98 30.43 -29.62 15.17
N LEU A 99 31.10 -28.46 15.27
CA LEU A 99 30.47 -27.13 15.14
C LEU A 99 29.83 -26.91 13.77
N LEU A 100 30.28 -27.60 12.71
CA LEU A 100 29.67 -27.51 11.39
C LEU A 100 28.27 -28.15 11.40
N ALA A 101 28.15 -29.35 11.97
CA ALA A 101 26.89 -30.04 12.17
C ALA A 101 25.95 -29.24 13.08
N VAL A 102 26.49 -28.51 14.07
CA VAL A 102 25.72 -27.55 14.89
C VAL A 102 25.20 -26.39 14.04
N ALA A 103 26.04 -25.79 13.19
CA ALA A 103 25.63 -24.69 12.32
C ALA A 103 24.51 -25.11 11.35
N ASP A 104 24.64 -26.30 10.77
CA ASP A 104 23.66 -26.83 9.82
C ASP A 104 22.36 -27.21 10.53
N TRP A 105 22.44 -27.83 11.71
CA TRP A 105 21.27 -28.12 12.54
C TRP A 105 20.53 -26.84 12.95
N LEU A 106 21.26 -25.81 13.41
CA LEU A 106 20.67 -24.52 13.79
C LEU A 106 19.97 -23.86 12.60
N LYS A 107 20.59 -23.85 11.42
CA LYS A 107 19.97 -23.30 10.21
C LYS A 107 18.72 -24.08 9.79
N HIS A 108 18.78 -25.41 9.86
CA HIS A 108 17.66 -26.28 9.54
C HIS A 108 16.47 -26.05 10.50
N HIS A 109 16.75 -25.81 11.77
CA HIS A 109 15.75 -25.51 12.80
C HIS A 109 15.37 -24.02 12.85
N GLY A 110 15.71 -23.27 11.79
CA GLY A 110 15.26 -21.90 11.61
C GLY A 110 15.97 -20.89 12.50
N TRP A 111 17.22 -21.11 12.91
CA TRP A 111 18.01 -20.10 13.64
C TRP A 111 18.93 -19.32 12.70
N LYS A 112 19.01 -18.00 12.88
CA LYS A 112 19.89 -17.12 12.09
C LYS A 112 21.30 -17.13 12.68
N VAL A 113 22.18 -17.95 12.10
CA VAL A 113 23.59 -18.07 12.52
C VAL A 113 24.53 -18.17 11.32
N SER A 114 25.67 -17.47 11.38
CA SER A 114 26.77 -17.60 10.43
C SER A 114 27.86 -18.51 10.99
N LYS A 115 28.60 -19.20 10.11
CA LYS A 115 29.70 -20.09 10.53
C LYS A 115 30.72 -19.33 11.39
N SER A 116 31.17 -18.15 10.93
CA SER A 116 32.14 -17.31 11.64
C SER A 116 31.68 -16.89 13.04
N LYS A 117 30.38 -16.57 13.21
CA LYS A 117 29.80 -16.24 14.52
C LYS A 117 29.82 -17.45 15.45
N LEU A 118 29.43 -18.63 14.98
CA LEU A 118 29.41 -19.84 15.79
C LEU A 118 30.82 -20.23 16.28
N TYR A 119 31.84 -20.13 15.42
CA TYR A 119 33.24 -20.36 15.83
C TYR A 119 33.76 -19.31 16.81
N ALA A 120 33.39 -18.04 16.64
CA ALA A 120 33.73 -16.98 17.59
C ALA A 120 33.07 -17.22 18.95
N ASP A 121 31.78 -17.58 18.96
CA ASP A 121 31.01 -17.86 20.17
C ASP A 121 31.55 -19.10 20.91
N ALA A 122 31.98 -20.14 20.17
CA ALA A 122 32.67 -21.30 20.73
C ALA A 122 34.01 -20.93 21.38
N LYS A 123 34.82 -20.08 20.72
CA LYS A 123 36.09 -19.58 21.28
C LYS A 123 35.87 -18.74 22.54
N THR A 124 34.76 -18.02 22.62
CA THR A 124 34.38 -17.24 23.82
C THR A 124 33.69 -18.08 24.91
N GLY A 125 33.52 -19.39 24.70
CA GLY A 125 32.92 -20.31 25.68
C GLY A 125 31.40 -20.25 25.79
N LYS A 126 30.70 -19.58 24.87
CA LYS A 126 29.23 -19.49 24.89
C LYS A 126 28.56 -20.78 24.45
N ILE A 127 29.27 -21.61 23.69
CA ILE A 127 28.91 -22.97 23.33
C ILE A 127 30.14 -23.85 23.57
N ALA A 128 29.99 -24.86 24.43
CA ALA A 128 31.07 -25.75 24.83
C ALA A 128 30.76 -27.19 24.42
N PRO A 129 31.77 -27.97 23.97
CA PRO A 129 31.60 -29.40 23.75
C PRO A 129 31.49 -30.14 25.10
N SER A 130 30.84 -31.31 25.07
CA SER A 130 30.84 -32.27 26.18
C SER A 130 32.22 -32.91 26.35
N SER A 131 32.39 -33.71 27.42
CA SER A 131 33.62 -34.49 27.71
C SER A 131 34.12 -35.31 26.51
N ASP A 132 33.18 -35.77 25.68
CA ASP A 132 33.46 -36.63 24.53
C ASP A 132 33.63 -35.85 23.22
N GLY A 133 33.74 -34.51 23.28
CA GLY A 133 33.91 -33.64 22.11
C GLY A 133 32.63 -33.39 21.30
N THR A 134 31.49 -33.93 21.73
CA THR A 134 30.19 -33.80 21.06
C THR A 134 29.33 -32.68 21.66
N TYR A 135 28.32 -32.22 20.90
CA TYR A 135 27.42 -31.14 21.28
C TYR A 135 25.99 -31.67 21.46
N PRO A 136 25.51 -31.85 22.71
CA PRO A 136 24.14 -32.25 22.97
C PRO A 136 23.14 -31.20 22.44
N ILE A 137 22.06 -31.65 21.79
CA ILE A 137 21.05 -30.76 21.20
C ILE A 137 20.45 -29.82 22.24
N LYS A 138 20.15 -30.29 23.46
CA LYS A 138 19.68 -29.43 24.57
C LYS A 138 20.61 -28.25 24.87
N SER A 139 21.93 -28.46 24.80
CA SER A 139 22.91 -27.40 25.02
C SER A 139 22.91 -26.40 23.87
N ILE A 140 22.69 -26.88 22.65
CA ILE A 140 22.60 -26.06 21.43
C ILE A 140 21.31 -25.24 21.42
N GLU A 141 20.17 -25.83 21.81
CA GLU A 141 18.89 -25.14 21.94
C GLU A 141 18.96 -24.03 23.00
N LYS A 142 19.57 -24.33 24.15
CA LYS A 142 19.80 -23.32 25.21
C LYS A 142 20.66 -22.16 24.69
N TYR A 143 21.76 -22.47 23.98
CA TYR A 143 22.59 -21.47 23.33
C TYR A 143 21.80 -20.65 22.29
N ALA A 144 21.01 -21.33 21.45
CA ALA A 144 20.25 -20.68 20.39
C ALA A 144 19.20 -19.71 20.96
N GLY A 145 18.44 -20.13 21.98
CA GLY A 145 17.46 -19.28 22.64
C GLY A 145 18.07 -18.09 23.39
N GLN A 146 19.32 -18.19 23.85
CA GLN A 146 20.00 -17.11 24.56
C GLN A 146 20.73 -16.12 23.64
N TYR A 147 21.30 -16.59 22.53
CA TYR A 147 22.27 -15.81 21.75
C TYR A 147 21.95 -15.68 20.25
N LEU A 148 20.92 -16.38 19.76
CA LEU A 148 20.52 -16.36 18.35
C LEU A 148 19.08 -15.85 18.19
N ARG A 149 18.78 -15.32 17.01
CA ARG A 149 17.42 -14.96 16.61
C ARG A 149 16.86 -16.04 15.69
N GLN A 150 15.60 -16.41 15.90
CA GLN A 150 14.91 -17.34 15.01
C GLN A 150 14.55 -16.62 13.69
N LYS A 151 14.78 -17.30 12.57
CA LYS A 151 14.43 -16.90 11.21
C LYS A 151 12.91 -16.92 11.11
N GLY A 152 12.29 -15.75 11.06
CA GLY A 152 10.84 -15.59 11.14
C GLY A 152 10.33 -15.01 12.48
N ALA A 153 11.18 -14.90 13.50
CA ALA A 153 10.94 -13.98 14.61
C ALA A 153 11.24 -12.55 14.14
N LEU A 154 10.47 -12.08 13.15
CA LEU A 154 10.26 -10.66 12.92
C LEU A 154 9.55 -10.16 14.18
N GLY A 155 10.34 -9.70 15.14
CA GLY A 155 9.80 -9.06 16.31
C GLY A 155 8.98 -7.86 15.85
N ARG A 156 7.79 -7.70 16.43
CA ARG A 156 6.84 -6.56 16.36
C ARG A 156 7.41 -5.17 16.00
N HIS A 157 8.69 -4.93 16.25
CA HIS A 157 9.43 -3.74 15.88
C HIS A 157 9.66 -3.55 14.37
N ASP A 158 9.95 -4.61 13.59
CA ASP A 158 10.16 -4.48 12.14
C ASP A 158 8.83 -4.26 11.39
N GLU A 159 7.76 -4.91 11.85
CA GLU A 159 6.41 -4.74 11.31
C GLU A 159 5.84 -3.35 11.62
N ALA A 160 6.06 -2.84 12.85
CA ALA A 160 5.71 -1.47 13.21
C ALA A 160 6.51 -0.43 12.40
N LEU A 161 7.80 -0.66 12.14
CA LEU A 161 8.59 0.24 11.29
C LEU A 161 8.14 0.20 9.82
N SER A 162 7.77 -0.97 9.29
CA SER A 162 7.21 -1.10 7.94
C SER A 162 5.87 -0.35 7.83
N SER A 163 4.98 -0.54 8.81
CA SER A 163 3.69 0.14 8.87
C SER A 163 3.85 1.66 8.97
N ILE A 164 4.79 2.16 9.79
CA ILE A 164 5.07 3.61 9.88
C ILE A 164 5.64 4.15 8.56
N ALA A 165 6.51 3.39 7.89
CA ALA A 165 7.07 3.79 6.60
C ALA A 165 5.99 3.84 5.50
N GLU A 166 5.10 2.85 5.48
CA GLU A 166 3.95 2.79 4.58
C GLU A 166 2.97 3.94 4.84
N GLU A 167 2.60 4.21 6.10
CA GLU A 167 1.74 5.33 6.47
C GLU A 167 2.35 6.69 6.08
N LYS A 168 3.67 6.85 6.26
CA LYS A 168 4.37 8.07 5.86
C LYS A 168 4.40 8.22 4.34
N ALA A 169 4.66 7.14 3.60
CA ALA A 169 4.65 7.16 2.14
C ALA A 169 3.24 7.49 1.60
N ASP A 170 2.19 6.95 2.21
CA ASP A 170 0.81 7.27 1.87
C ASP A 170 0.45 8.72 2.20
N ALA A 171 0.91 9.25 3.34
CA ALA A 171 0.71 10.65 3.70
C ALA A 171 1.42 11.61 2.73
N GLU A 172 2.67 11.31 2.35
CA GLU A 172 3.41 12.07 1.34
C GLU A 172 2.73 11.99 -0.03
N LYS A 173 2.25 10.82 -0.43
CA LYS A 173 1.49 10.63 -1.67
C LYS A 173 0.21 11.46 -1.67
N ARG A 174 -0.58 11.42 -0.59
CA ARG A 174 -1.81 12.24 -0.46
C ARG A 174 -1.50 13.73 -0.55
N LYS A 175 -0.43 14.19 0.10
CA LYS A 175 0.00 15.59 0.03
C LYS A 175 0.42 15.96 -1.40
N ALA A 176 1.20 15.13 -2.06
CA ALA A 176 1.64 15.35 -3.44
C ALA A 176 0.46 15.43 -4.42
N ILE A 177 -0.56 14.58 -4.24
CA ILE A 177 -1.80 14.62 -5.03
C ILE A 177 -2.55 15.92 -4.79
N ALA A 178 -2.76 16.32 -3.53
CA ALA A 178 -3.45 17.57 -3.20
C ALA A 178 -2.73 18.81 -3.75
N ASP A 179 -1.40 18.85 -3.63
CA ASP A 179 -0.57 19.92 -4.19
C ASP A 179 -0.63 19.95 -5.73
N ALA A 180 -0.69 18.79 -6.38
CA ALA A 180 -0.86 18.70 -7.83
C ALA A 180 -2.23 19.22 -8.27
N SER A 181 -3.31 18.79 -7.63
CA SER A 181 -4.67 19.26 -7.94
C SER A 181 -4.82 20.76 -7.73
N LEU A 182 -4.23 21.33 -6.68
CA LEU A 182 -4.26 22.77 -6.46
C LEU A 182 -3.50 23.52 -7.56
N LYS A 183 -2.36 23.00 -8.01
CA LYS A 183 -1.61 23.57 -9.14
C LYS A 183 -2.40 23.50 -10.44
N GLU A 184 -3.12 22.42 -10.70
CA GLU A 184 -3.98 22.29 -11.87
C GLU A 184 -5.10 23.33 -11.85
N ILE A 185 -5.82 23.49 -10.73
CA ILE A 185 -6.87 24.50 -10.59
C ILE A 185 -6.32 25.91 -10.82
N LEU A 186 -5.17 26.23 -10.22
CA LEU A 186 -4.53 27.54 -10.42
C LEU A 186 -4.05 27.75 -11.85
N LEU A 187 -3.57 26.71 -12.52
CA LEU A 187 -3.18 26.78 -13.93
C LEU A 187 -4.40 26.99 -14.82
N ASP A 188 -5.51 26.31 -14.54
CA ASP A 188 -6.76 26.47 -15.28
C ASP A 188 -7.37 27.85 -15.07
N GLU A 189 -7.39 28.37 -13.83
CA GLU A 189 -7.82 29.73 -13.55
C GLU A 189 -6.94 30.75 -14.29
N LYS A 190 -5.62 30.56 -14.27
CA LYS A 190 -4.69 31.42 -15.03
C LYS A 190 -4.95 31.32 -16.52
N ARG A 191 -5.16 30.13 -17.07
CA ARG A 191 -5.45 29.90 -18.49
C ARG A 191 -6.76 30.56 -18.93
N ARG A 192 -7.81 30.47 -18.11
CA ARG A 192 -9.10 31.14 -18.38
C ARG A 192 -8.97 32.66 -18.38
N ASN A 193 -8.03 33.21 -17.63
CA ASN A 193 -7.75 34.64 -17.54
C ASN A 193 -6.68 35.12 -18.55
N LEU A 194 -6.17 34.25 -19.43
CA LEU A 194 -5.26 34.66 -20.50
C LEU A 194 -6.07 35.25 -21.66
N VAL A 195 -5.88 36.55 -21.90
CA VAL A 195 -6.35 37.21 -23.11
C VAL A 195 -5.21 37.21 -24.13
N ASP A 196 -5.50 36.88 -25.38
CA ASP A 196 -4.55 37.04 -26.48
C ASP A 196 -4.05 38.49 -26.52
N ARG A 197 -2.73 38.66 -26.57
CA ARG A 197 -2.11 40.00 -26.55
C ARG A 197 -2.58 40.85 -27.73
N GLY A 198 -2.70 40.25 -28.91
CA GLY A 198 -3.20 40.94 -30.11
C GLY A 198 -4.66 41.36 -29.97
N TYR A 199 -5.50 40.53 -29.33
CA TYR A 199 -6.88 40.88 -29.03
C TYR A 199 -6.98 42.05 -28.04
N PHE A 200 -6.22 41.99 -26.95
CA PHE A 200 -6.15 43.07 -25.97
C PHE A 200 -5.70 44.39 -26.59
N ASP A 201 -4.64 44.37 -27.41
CA ASP A 201 -4.12 45.57 -28.10
C ASP A 201 -5.15 46.18 -29.06
N ARG A 202 -5.93 45.34 -29.77
CA ARG A 202 -7.03 45.80 -30.62
C ARG A 202 -8.15 46.45 -29.82
N GLU A 203 -8.53 45.86 -28.69
CA GLU A 203 -9.56 46.41 -27.82
C GLU A 203 -9.13 47.74 -27.20
N LEU A 204 -7.89 47.84 -26.75
CA LEU A 204 -7.31 49.09 -26.26
C LEU A 204 -7.32 50.17 -27.35
N SER A 205 -6.94 49.82 -28.59
CA SER A 205 -6.97 50.73 -29.73
C SER A 205 -8.39 51.22 -30.05
N ARG A 206 -9.39 50.32 -29.97
CA ARG A 206 -10.80 50.66 -30.15
C ARG A 206 -11.27 51.65 -29.09
N ARG A 207 -10.95 51.40 -27.81
CA ARG A 207 -11.28 52.32 -26.70
C ARG A 207 -10.63 53.69 -26.88
N ALA A 208 -9.37 53.73 -27.30
CA ALA A 208 -8.68 54.99 -27.60
C ALA A 208 -9.34 55.77 -28.75
N ALA A 209 -9.84 55.07 -29.78
CA ALA A 209 -10.55 55.71 -30.88
C ALA A 209 -11.90 56.31 -30.44
N ILE A 210 -12.65 55.62 -29.58
CA ILE A 210 -13.90 56.14 -28.99
C ILE A 210 -13.61 57.36 -28.12
N PHE A 211 -12.59 57.28 -27.25
CA PHE A 211 -12.19 58.41 -26.40
C PHE A 211 -11.83 59.66 -27.22
N ARG A 212 -11.06 59.48 -28.30
CA ARG A 212 -10.75 60.56 -29.24
C ARG A 212 -12.03 61.16 -29.85
N SER A 213 -12.96 60.31 -30.28
CA SER A 213 -14.25 60.78 -30.84
C SER A 213 -15.07 61.55 -29.81
N ASP A 214 -15.08 61.13 -28.55
CA ASP A 214 -15.79 61.82 -27.47
C ASP A 214 -15.17 63.20 -27.18
N LEU A 215 -13.83 63.31 -27.17
CA LEU A 215 -13.15 64.60 -27.04
C LEU A 215 -13.46 65.55 -28.21
N GLU A 216 -13.41 65.06 -29.45
CA GLU A 216 -13.77 65.85 -30.62
C GLU A 216 -15.24 66.30 -30.57
N GLY A 217 -16.14 65.44 -30.10
CA GLY A 217 -17.55 65.74 -29.89
C GLY A 217 -17.80 66.79 -28.79
N MET A 218 -17.09 66.69 -27.66
CA MET A 218 -17.13 67.67 -26.58
C MET A 218 -16.75 69.06 -27.09
N VAL A 219 -15.61 69.18 -27.77
CA VAL A 219 -15.14 70.48 -28.32
C VAL A 219 -16.19 71.09 -29.25
N ARG A 220 -16.76 70.30 -30.17
CA ARG A 220 -17.75 70.81 -31.12
C ARG A 220 -19.07 71.19 -30.46
N SER A 221 -19.56 70.37 -29.53
CA SER A 221 -20.84 70.60 -28.87
C SER A 221 -20.81 71.80 -27.92
N LYS A 222 -19.68 72.02 -27.23
CA LYS A 222 -19.52 73.12 -26.25
C LYS A 222 -18.98 74.41 -26.86
N ALA A 223 -18.62 74.43 -28.14
CA ALA A 223 -18.06 75.61 -28.81
C ALA A 223 -18.99 76.85 -28.70
N SER A 224 -20.31 76.67 -28.82
CA SER A 224 -21.27 77.78 -28.69
C SER A 224 -21.37 78.29 -27.26
N ASP A 225 -21.36 77.38 -26.28
CA ASP A 225 -21.43 77.71 -24.85
C ASP A 225 -20.16 78.46 -24.42
N ILE A 226 -19.00 78.03 -24.93
CA ILE A 226 -17.70 78.71 -24.72
C ILE A 226 -17.71 80.12 -25.31
N ALA A 227 -18.24 80.29 -26.53
CA ALA A 227 -18.34 81.61 -27.15
C ALA A 227 -19.26 82.55 -26.36
N ALA A 228 -20.37 82.03 -25.83
CA ALA A 228 -21.28 82.76 -24.96
C ALA A 228 -20.68 83.06 -23.58
N LEU A 229 -19.88 82.15 -23.01
CA LEU A 229 -19.25 82.35 -21.71
C LEU A 229 -18.15 83.41 -21.78
N VAL A 230 -17.31 83.42 -22.81
CA VAL A 230 -16.13 84.29 -22.83
C VAL A 230 -16.44 85.64 -23.46
N HIS A 231 -17.35 85.72 -24.44
CA HIS A 231 -17.64 86.94 -25.22
C HIS A 231 -16.38 87.63 -25.80
N GLY A 232 -15.25 86.92 -25.91
CA GLY A 232 -13.95 87.49 -26.30
C GLY A 232 -13.21 88.25 -25.19
N ASP A 233 -13.66 88.20 -23.94
CA ASP A 233 -13.05 88.88 -22.80
C ASP A 233 -11.98 88.02 -22.11
N SER A 234 -10.74 88.52 -22.11
CA SER A 234 -9.60 87.91 -21.41
C SER A 234 -9.77 87.82 -19.88
N GLY A 235 -10.64 88.64 -19.28
CA GLY A 235 -10.94 88.58 -17.84
C GLY A 235 -11.65 87.28 -17.42
N ARG A 236 -12.29 86.57 -18.36
CA ARG A 236 -13.09 85.37 -18.10
C ARG A 236 -12.34 84.06 -18.38
N ILE A 237 -11.03 84.12 -18.61
CA ILE A 237 -10.20 82.94 -18.89
C ILE A 237 -10.27 81.91 -17.75
N SER A 238 -10.32 82.36 -16.49
CA SER A 238 -10.41 81.43 -15.34
C SER A 238 -11.74 80.67 -15.34
N GLU A 239 -12.86 81.37 -15.59
CA GLU A 239 -14.19 80.74 -15.74
C GLU A 239 -14.23 79.74 -16.91
N LEU A 240 -13.54 80.05 -18.01
CA LEU A 240 -13.42 79.14 -19.16
C LEU A 240 -12.63 77.87 -18.80
N ILE A 241 -11.51 78.02 -18.10
CA ILE A 241 -10.68 76.88 -17.68
C ILE A 241 -11.49 75.95 -16.77
N ASP A 242 -12.18 76.50 -15.76
CA ASP A 242 -13.00 75.70 -14.84
C ASP A 242 -14.12 74.97 -15.57
N TYR A 243 -14.81 75.66 -16.49
CA TYR A 243 -15.84 75.07 -17.34
C TYR A 243 -15.28 73.91 -18.19
N MET A 244 -14.14 74.11 -18.85
CA MET A 244 -13.52 73.07 -19.67
C MET A 244 -13.03 71.86 -18.86
N LEU A 245 -12.47 72.09 -17.66
CA LEU A 245 -12.04 71.01 -16.78
C LEU A 245 -13.22 70.17 -16.31
N ASN A 246 -14.35 70.79 -15.97
CA ASN A 246 -15.57 70.09 -15.59
C ASN A 246 -16.14 69.25 -16.75
N GLU A 247 -16.15 69.79 -17.98
CA GLU A 247 -16.60 69.04 -19.16
C GLU A 247 -15.64 67.89 -19.52
N LEU A 248 -14.33 68.10 -19.35
CA LEU A 248 -13.33 67.04 -19.51
C LEU A 248 -13.53 65.91 -18.49
N GLU A 249 -13.91 66.25 -17.26
CA GLU A 249 -14.19 65.27 -16.21
C GLU A 249 -15.39 64.38 -16.58
N VAL A 250 -16.41 64.92 -17.24
CA VAL A 250 -17.54 64.13 -17.79
C VAL A 250 -17.08 63.13 -18.84
N VAL A 251 -16.17 63.54 -19.74
CA VAL A 251 -15.62 62.65 -20.78
C VAL A 251 -14.73 61.57 -20.15
N LEU A 252 -13.90 61.93 -19.17
CA LEU A 252 -13.03 60.99 -18.46
C LEU A 252 -13.83 59.99 -17.62
N ALA A 253 -14.93 60.41 -17.00
CA ALA A 253 -15.82 59.52 -16.27
C ALA A 253 -16.42 58.43 -17.18
N ARG A 254 -16.80 58.79 -18.41
CA ARG A 254 -17.29 57.82 -19.41
C ARG A 254 -16.19 56.86 -19.88
N TYR A 255 -14.96 57.34 -20.04
CA TYR A 255 -13.82 56.51 -20.42
C TYR A 255 -13.40 55.53 -19.31
N SER A 256 -13.54 55.96 -18.05
CA SER A 256 -13.15 55.19 -16.86
C SER A 256 -14.21 54.19 -16.40
N ASP A 257 -15.36 54.14 -17.10
CA ASP A 257 -16.42 53.17 -16.81
C ASP A 257 -15.89 51.74 -16.97
N ASP A 258 -16.06 50.92 -15.92
CA ASP A 258 -15.47 49.58 -15.83
C ASP A 258 -16.24 48.59 -16.70
N LYS A 259 -16.00 48.68 -18.01
CA LYS A 259 -16.55 47.75 -18.99
C LYS A 259 -15.62 46.56 -19.11
N PRO A 260 -16.08 45.34 -18.77
CA PRO A 260 -15.27 44.14 -18.94
C PRO A 260 -14.90 43.97 -20.42
N ILE A 261 -13.68 43.50 -20.68
CA ILE A 261 -13.28 43.12 -22.04
C ILE A 261 -14.01 41.82 -22.38
N GLU A 262 -15.03 41.91 -23.24
CA GLU A 262 -15.68 40.72 -23.78
C GLU A 262 -14.69 40.00 -24.70
N VAL A 263 -14.22 38.82 -24.27
CA VAL A 263 -13.38 37.95 -25.09
C VAL A 263 -14.32 36.98 -25.80
N PRO A 264 -14.37 36.96 -27.14
CA PRO A 264 -15.11 35.92 -27.86
C PRO A 264 -14.49 34.57 -27.52
N GLU A 265 -15.30 33.59 -27.11
CA GLU A 265 -14.85 32.22 -26.86
C GLU A 265 -14.18 31.66 -28.12
N THR A 266 -12.86 31.75 -28.20
CA THR A 266 -12.09 30.94 -29.13
C THR A 266 -12.20 29.51 -28.64
N ARG A 267 -13.10 28.73 -29.26
CA ARG A 267 -13.09 27.27 -29.18
C ARG A 267 -11.66 26.83 -29.50
N LEU A 268 -10.98 26.30 -28.50
CA LEU A 268 -9.77 25.52 -28.75
C LEU A 268 -10.23 24.37 -29.63
N VAL A 269 -9.84 24.39 -30.90
CA VAL A 269 -9.86 23.17 -31.71
C VAL A 269 -8.83 22.29 -31.01
N GLU A 270 -9.29 21.22 -30.40
CA GLU A 270 -8.42 20.14 -29.97
C GLU A 270 -7.71 19.68 -31.24
N ASP A 271 -6.46 20.10 -31.43
CA ASP A 271 -5.60 19.51 -32.46
C ASP A 271 -5.56 18.03 -32.11
N ASP A 272 -6.16 17.22 -32.98
CA ASP A 272 -6.10 15.77 -32.95
C ASP A 272 -4.64 15.36 -32.72
N LEU A 273 -4.32 14.92 -31.51
CA LEU A 273 -3.16 14.08 -31.26
C LEU A 273 -3.44 12.76 -32.00
N GLN A 274 -3.21 12.76 -33.31
CA GLN A 274 -3.00 11.53 -34.05
C GLN A 274 -1.69 10.95 -33.51
N ASP A 275 -1.82 9.92 -32.68
CA ASP A 275 -0.77 8.97 -32.38
C ASP A 275 -0.26 8.42 -33.73
N ASP A 276 0.79 9.03 -34.26
CA ASP A 276 1.63 8.41 -35.27
C ASP A 276 2.41 7.27 -34.59
N GLU A 277 1.73 6.15 -34.35
CA GLU A 277 2.36 4.84 -34.15
C GLU A 277 3.15 4.53 -35.42
N LYS A 278 4.41 4.97 -35.46
CA LYS A 278 5.38 4.46 -36.43
C LYS A 278 5.72 3.03 -36.04
N GLU A 279 5.04 2.11 -36.69
CA GLU A 279 5.41 0.69 -36.81
C GLU A 279 6.86 0.63 -37.34
N TYR A 280 7.78 0.24 -36.45
CA TYR A 280 9.16 -0.06 -36.82
C TYR A 280 9.17 -1.45 -37.47
N ASP A 281 9.23 -1.50 -38.80
CA ASP A 281 9.60 -2.70 -39.54
C ASP A 281 11.07 -3.03 -39.25
N GLU A 282 11.31 -3.96 -38.32
CA GLU A 282 12.60 -4.63 -38.16
C GLU A 282 12.82 -5.56 -39.36
N GLU A 283 13.54 -5.04 -40.36
CA GLU A 283 14.18 -5.82 -41.42
C GLU A 283 15.10 -6.88 -40.77
N GLN A 284 14.62 -8.12 -40.74
CA GLN A 284 15.38 -9.31 -40.35
C GLN A 284 16.43 -9.65 -41.42
N GLU A 285 17.57 -8.95 -41.41
CA GLU A 285 18.80 -9.47 -42.02
C GLU A 285 19.67 -10.17 -40.96
N GLY A 286 20.00 -11.44 -41.22
CA GLY A 286 21.24 -12.02 -40.71
C GLY A 286 21.12 -13.19 -39.75
N LYS A 287 20.43 -14.28 -40.13
CA LYS A 287 20.78 -15.63 -39.64
C LYS A 287 20.88 -16.64 -40.79
N SER A 288 22.02 -16.62 -41.46
CA SER A 288 22.54 -17.83 -42.11
C SER A 288 24.06 -17.84 -42.00
N TRP A 289 24.54 -18.21 -40.82
CA TRP A 289 25.83 -18.86 -40.65
C TRP A 289 25.63 -20.02 -39.68
N LEU A 290 26.14 -21.18 -40.07
CA LEU A 290 26.13 -22.48 -39.39
C LEU A 290 24.92 -23.38 -39.72
N ASN A 291 25.06 -24.21 -40.75
CA ASN A 291 25.37 -25.61 -40.50
C ASN A 291 25.95 -26.33 -41.73
N LEU A 292 26.97 -27.13 -41.41
CA LEU A 292 27.50 -28.28 -42.12
C LEU A 292 26.41 -29.20 -42.68
#